data_AF-A0A3S0U589-F1
#
_entry.id   AF-A0A3S0U589-F1
#
_cell.length_a   1.000
_cell.length_b   1.000
_cell.length_c   1.000
_cell.angle_alpha   90.00
_cell.angle_beta   90.00
_cell.angle_gamma   90.00
#
_symmetry.space_group_name_H-M   'P 1'
#
loop_
_entity.id
_entity.type
_entity.pdbx_description
1 polymer ?
#
loop_
_entity_poly.entity_id
_entity_poly.type
_entity_poly.pdbx_seq_one_letter_code
_entity_poly.pdbx_strand_id
1 'polypeptide(L)'
;MKNYSLVDFFSSDTEFIAIDHFLESIAKTNTFDQRVSTLQEQLQRAELFQKQSIHQMGKDKQQYQQEIRKLTQQHCEQLNKKIADLKTLEIRYRQEIDELKQKLKQPNDKINIVKPVSLPSKKQSINSATELDRGVWTDEKTGLMWARISIGQEWKDGKCIRNARRLNWEGAKKACQDFKLSNYDDWRLPTINELRTLMIKSKTGFNSPERVLFSIGHNEWGEYWSETLLGNNISAWSVDFNTGVSYTYNKEEHNYARLVRTAF
;
A
#
# COMPACT_ATOMS: atom_id res chain seq x y z
N MET A 1 -34.94 85.52 -50.24
CA MET A 1 -34.24 84.62 -49.30
C MET A 1 -33.67 83.48 -50.12
N LYS A 2 -32.38 83.53 -50.45
CA LYS A 2 -31.75 82.43 -51.20
C LYS A 2 -31.42 81.33 -50.20
N ASN A 3 -32.03 80.16 -50.42
CA ASN A 3 -31.71 78.90 -49.75
C ASN A 3 -30.26 78.53 -50.08
N TYR A 4 -29.40 78.55 -49.08
CA TYR A 4 -28.10 77.89 -49.17
C TYR A 4 -28.32 76.42 -48.85
N SER A 5 -28.00 75.57 -49.81
CA SER A 5 -27.99 74.12 -49.67
C SER A 5 -26.89 73.74 -48.68
N LEU A 6 -27.05 72.64 -47.94
CA LEU A 6 -26.00 72.07 -47.07
C LEU A 6 -24.67 71.85 -47.82
N VAL A 7 -24.75 71.75 -49.15
CA VAL A 7 -23.62 71.57 -50.07
C VAL A 7 -22.79 72.85 -50.25
N ASP A 8 -23.36 74.04 -50.02
CA ASP A 8 -22.67 75.32 -50.16
C ASP A 8 -21.84 75.69 -48.92
N PHE A 9 -21.92 74.89 -47.84
CA PHE A 9 -21.20 75.14 -46.58
C PHE A 9 -19.83 74.45 -46.50
N PHE A 10 -19.53 73.49 -47.38
CA PHE A 10 -18.32 72.67 -47.31
C PHE A 10 -17.47 72.88 -48.57
N SER A 11 -16.46 73.75 -48.51
CA SER A 11 -15.65 74.16 -49.66
C SER A 11 -14.14 73.91 -49.50
N SER A 12 -13.71 73.01 -48.61
CA SER A 12 -12.31 72.56 -48.60
C SER A 12 -12.16 71.05 -48.40
N ASP A 13 -11.27 70.43 -49.17
CA ASP A 13 -10.94 68.99 -49.09
C ASP A 13 -10.46 68.57 -47.70
N THR A 14 -9.91 69.51 -46.93
CA THR A 14 -9.47 69.31 -45.54
C THR A 14 -10.60 69.07 -44.55
N GLU A 15 -11.80 69.61 -44.79
CA GLU A 15 -12.95 69.43 -43.88
C GLU A 15 -13.63 68.08 -44.09
N PHE A 16 -13.67 67.56 -45.31
CA PHE A 16 -14.17 66.22 -45.59
C PHE A 16 -13.31 65.13 -44.95
N ILE A 17 -11.98 65.29 -44.98
CA ILE A 17 -11.04 64.38 -44.30
C ILE A 17 -11.25 64.42 -42.77
N ALA A 18 -11.53 65.60 -42.20
CA ALA A 18 -11.78 65.73 -40.77
C ALA A 18 -13.10 65.06 -40.33
N ILE A 19 -14.15 65.15 -41.15
CA ILE A 19 -15.44 64.47 -40.91
C ILE A 19 -15.28 62.95 -41.00
N ASP A 20 -14.57 62.45 -42.01
CA ASP A 20 -14.35 61.00 -42.18
C ASP A 20 -13.52 60.43 -41.02
N HIS A 21 -12.46 61.12 -40.61
CA HIS A 21 -11.67 60.75 -39.43
C HIS A 21 -12.50 60.77 -38.13
N PHE A 22 -13.43 61.72 -37.99
CA PHE A 22 -14.33 61.79 -36.84
C PHE A 22 -15.34 60.64 -36.83
N LEU A 23 -15.94 60.31 -37.97
CA LEU A 23 -16.86 59.17 -38.12
C LEU A 23 -16.16 57.84 -37.84
N GLU A 24 -14.92 57.65 -38.34
CA GLU A 24 -14.10 56.49 -37.99
C GLU A 24 -13.80 56.43 -36.49
N SER A 25 -13.50 57.56 -35.87
CA SER A 25 -13.21 57.64 -34.43
C SER A 25 -14.44 57.23 -33.61
N ILE A 26 -15.64 57.70 -33.98
CA ILE A 26 -16.90 57.31 -33.34
C ILE A 26 -17.19 55.81 -33.54
N ALA A 27 -16.93 55.26 -34.73
CA ALA A 27 -17.11 53.84 -34.99
C ALA A 27 -16.13 52.98 -34.17
N LYS A 28 -14.87 53.43 -34.01
CA LYS A 28 -13.86 52.81 -33.15
C LYS A 28 -14.23 52.87 -31.67
N THR A 29 -14.76 53.99 -31.18
CA THR A 29 -15.22 54.10 -29.78
C THR A 29 -16.45 53.22 -29.52
N ASN A 30 -17.42 53.20 -30.44
CA ASN A 30 -18.61 52.33 -30.32
C ASN A 30 -18.22 50.84 -30.31
N THR A 31 -17.32 50.42 -31.18
CA THR A 31 -16.81 49.03 -31.19
C THR A 31 -15.98 48.70 -29.94
N PHE A 32 -15.25 49.67 -29.37
CA PHE A 32 -14.57 49.52 -28.10
C PHE A 32 -15.56 49.31 -26.94
N ASP A 33 -16.61 50.12 -26.85
CA ASP A 33 -17.64 50.01 -25.80
C ASP A 33 -18.39 48.67 -25.87
N GLN A 34 -18.71 48.19 -27.08
CA GLN A 34 -19.31 46.87 -27.28
C GLN A 34 -18.39 45.73 -26.79
N ARG A 35 -17.08 45.83 -27.05
CA ARG A 35 -16.10 44.85 -26.58
C ARG A 35 -15.98 44.88 -25.06
N VAL A 36 -15.97 46.07 -24.45
CA VAL A 36 -15.96 46.23 -22.99
C VAL A 36 -17.21 45.59 -22.37
N SER A 37 -18.40 45.85 -22.92
CA SER A 37 -19.65 45.24 -22.46
C SER A 37 -19.61 43.71 -22.55
N THR A 38 -19.11 43.18 -23.68
CA THR A 38 -18.98 41.73 -23.87
C THR A 38 -18.02 41.12 -22.85
N LEU A 39 -16.89 41.76 -22.59
CA LEU A 39 -15.91 41.30 -21.59
C LEU A 39 -16.47 41.35 -20.17
N GLN A 40 -17.27 42.37 -19.83
CA GLN A 40 -17.94 42.47 -18.54
C GLN A 40 -18.95 41.34 -18.34
N GLU A 41 -19.75 41.01 -19.36
CA GLU A 41 -20.67 39.88 -19.31
C GLU A 41 -19.91 38.54 -19.17
N GLN A 42 -18.82 38.36 -19.92
CA GLN A 42 -17.99 37.15 -19.80
C GLN A 42 -17.39 37.01 -18.41
N LEU A 43 -16.89 38.10 -17.81
CA LEU A 43 -16.37 38.11 -16.45
C LEU A 43 -17.44 37.72 -15.43
N GLN A 44 -18.64 38.32 -15.52
CA GLN A 44 -19.75 37.98 -14.62
C GLN A 44 -20.17 36.50 -14.73
N ARG A 45 -20.21 35.96 -15.96
CA ARG A 45 -20.51 34.54 -16.19
C ARG A 45 -19.43 33.63 -15.60
N ALA A 46 -18.15 33.99 -15.76
CA ALA A 46 -17.03 33.25 -15.21
C ALA A 46 -17.07 33.23 -13.66
N GLU A 47 -17.34 34.37 -13.03
CA GLU A 47 -17.50 34.46 -11.58
C GLU A 47 -18.68 33.62 -11.06
N LEU A 48 -19.81 33.64 -11.77
CA LEU A 48 -20.97 32.82 -11.41
C LEU A 48 -20.65 31.32 -11.51
N PHE A 49 -19.99 30.91 -12.59
CA PHE A 49 -19.56 29.53 -12.78
C PHE A 49 -18.60 29.10 -11.68
N GLN A 50 -17.63 29.94 -11.33
CA GLN A 50 -16.70 29.68 -10.22
C GLN A 50 -17.43 29.52 -8.88
N LYS A 51 -18.40 30.39 -8.56
CA LYS A 51 -19.22 30.28 -7.34
C LYS A 51 -20.01 28.97 -7.30
N GLN A 52 -20.62 28.58 -8.42
CA GLN A 52 -21.34 27.30 -8.53
C GLN A 52 -20.42 26.09 -8.34
N SER A 53 -19.22 26.14 -8.95
CA SER A 53 -18.21 25.09 -8.79
C SER A 53 -17.74 24.97 -7.33
N ILE A 54 -17.48 26.08 -6.64
CA ILE A 54 -17.10 26.10 -5.21
C ILE A 54 -18.21 25.49 -4.34
N HIS A 55 -19.47 25.86 -4.61
CA HIS A 55 -20.61 25.31 -3.88
C HIS A 55 -20.74 23.79 -4.08
N GLN A 56 -20.57 23.31 -5.31
CA GLN A 56 -20.63 21.88 -5.62
C GLN A 56 -19.49 21.12 -4.93
N MET A 57 -18.26 21.63 -4.99
CA MET A 57 -17.13 21.04 -4.28
C MET A 57 -17.38 20.99 -2.76
N GLY A 58 -18.05 22.01 -2.20
CA GLY A 58 -18.46 22.03 -0.80
C GLY A 58 -19.42 20.89 -0.45
N LYS A 59 -20.43 20.66 -1.29
CA LYS A 59 -21.38 19.53 -1.12
C LYS A 59 -20.68 18.18 -1.24
N ASP A 60 -19.85 18.00 -2.26
CA ASP A 60 -19.13 16.74 -2.49
C ASP A 60 -18.20 16.44 -1.31
N LYS A 61 -17.48 17.45 -0.81
CA LYS A 61 -16.65 17.31 0.40
C LYS A 61 -17.46 16.87 1.61
N GLN A 62 -18.65 17.43 1.83
CA GLN A 62 -19.52 17.02 2.93
C GLN A 62 -20.01 15.58 2.77
N GLN A 63 -20.38 15.18 1.54
CA GLN A 63 -20.79 13.82 1.24
C GLN A 63 -19.66 12.82 1.51
N TYR A 64 -18.45 13.08 1.01
CA TYR A 64 -17.29 12.24 1.29
C TYR A 64 -16.99 12.14 2.80
N GLN A 65 -17.09 13.25 3.53
CA GLN A 65 -16.92 13.22 4.99
C GLN A 65 -17.95 12.35 5.70
N GLN A 66 -19.21 12.36 5.25
CA GLN A 66 -20.26 11.50 5.81
C GLN A 66 -20.00 10.02 5.51
N GLU A 67 -19.57 9.70 4.29
CA GLU A 67 -19.26 8.33 3.89
C GLU A 67 -18.06 7.76 4.64
N ILE A 68 -16.99 8.55 4.80
CA ILE A 68 -15.83 8.18 5.63
C ILE A 68 -16.26 7.89 7.07
N ARG A 69 -17.11 8.74 7.67
CA ARG A 69 -17.62 8.54 9.03
C ARG A 69 -18.41 7.24 9.15
N LYS A 70 -19.29 6.96 8.18
CA LYS A 70 -20.09 5.73 8.14
C LYS A 70 -19.21 4.48 8.02
N LEU A 71 -18.26 4.48 7.09
CA LEU A 71 -17.32 3.36 6.92
C LEU A 71 -16.46 3.14 8.16
N THR A 72 -15.99 4.23 8.78
CA THR A 72 -15.20 4.18 10.02
C THR A 72 -16.01 3.54 11.14
N GLN A 73 -17.27 3.97 11.31
CA GLN A 73 -18.16 3.40 12.32
C GLN A 73 -18.39 1.90 12.10
N GLN A 74 -18.72 1.50 10.87
CA GLN A 74 -18.93 0.10 10.52
C GLN A 74 -17.68 -0.76 10.79
N HIS A 75 -16.50 -0.23 10.46
CA HIS A 75 -15.24 -0.93 10.71
C HIS A 75 -14.95 -1.11 12.21
N CYS A 76 -15.17 -0.05 13.00
CA CYS A 76 -15.04 -0.11 14.46
C CYS A 76 -16.00 -1.13 15.08
N GLU A 77 -17.25 -1.18 14.63
CA GLU A 77 -18.24 -2.16 15.10
C GLU A 77 -17.81 -3.61 14.79
N GLN A 78 -17.30 -3.86 13.59
CA GLN A 78 -16.77 -5.18 13.21
C GLN A 78 -15.55 -5.59 14.04
N LEU A 79 -14.63 -4.66 14.28
CA LEU A 79 -13.46 -4.90 15.14
C LEU A 79 -13.89 -5.20 16.58
N ASN A 80 -14.81 -4.42 17.13
CA ASN A 80 -15.34 -4.63 18.49
C ASN A 80 -16.00 -6.00 18.63
N LYS A 81 -16.74 -6.45 17.61
CA LYS A 81 -17.32 -7.80 17.58
C LYS A 81 -16.23 -8.88 17.61
N LYS A 82 -15.20 -8.76 16.75
CA LYS A 82 -14.06 -9.70 16.74
C LYS A 82 -13.33 -9.74 18.08
N ILE A 83 -13.15 -8.58 18.73
CA ILE A 83 -12.53 -8.49 20.06
C ILE A 83 -13.39 -9.22 21.10
N ALA A 84 -14.72 -9.09 21.05
CA ALA A 84 -15.62 -9.80 21.95
C ALA A 84 -15.57 -11.33 21.76
N ASP A 85 -15.54 -11.79 20.50
CA ASP A 85 -15.42 -13.21 20.17
C ASP A 85 -14.10 -13.80 20.67
N LEU A 86 -12.98 -13.07 20.49
CA LEU A 86 -11.66 -13.48 20.98
C LEU A 86 -11.59 -13.54 22.50
N LYS A 87 -12.19 -12.57 23.21
CA LYS A 87 -12.27 -12.60 24.68
C LYS A 87 -13.05 -13.82 25.17
N THR A 88 -14.15 -14.16 24.49
CA THR A 88 -14.95 -15.35 24.82
C THR A 88 -14.15 -16.63 24.62
N LEU A 89 -13.38 -16.70 23.53
CA LEU A 89 -12.53 -17.84 23.23
C LEU A 89 -11.38 -17.98 24.25
N GLU A 90 -10.78 -16.86 24.68
CA GLU A 90 -9.75 -16.86 25.71
C GLU A 90 -10.26 -17.41 27.05
N ILE A 91 -11.48 -17.01 27.46
CA ILE A 91 -12.11 -17.53 28.68
C ILE A 91 -12.31 -19.05 28.58
N ARG A 92 -12.78 -19.55 27.42
CA ARG A 92 -12.96 -20.99 27.18
C ARG A 92 -11.65 -21.75 27.32
N TYR A 93 -10.57 -21.29 26.70
CA TYR A 93 -9.28 -21.96 26.79
C TYR A 93 -8.71 -21.95 28.21
N ARG A 94 -8.90 -20.86 28.97
CA ARG A 94 -8.52 -20.82 30.38
C ARG A 94 -9.28 -21.88 31.20
N GLN A 95 -10.58 -22.02 30.97
CA GLN A 95 -11.40 -23.04 31.63
C GLN A 95 -10.92 -24.46 31.31
N GLU A 96 -10.69 -24.78 30.03
CA GLU A 96 -10.17 -26.10 29.62
C GLU A 96 -8.80 -26.41 30.25
N ILE A 97 -7.91 -25.42 30.31
CA ILE A 97 -6.60 -25.58 30.96
C ILE A 97 -6.76 -25.89 32.46
N ASP A 98 -7.67 -25.22 33.14
CA ASP A 98 -7.89 -25.44 34.58
C ASP A 98 -8.54 -26.81 34.84
N GLU A 99 -9.44 -27.27 33.98
CA GLU A 99 -9.99 -28.63 34.03
C GLU A 99 -8.90 -29.70 33.83
N LEU A 100 -8.01 -29.51 32.84
CA LEU A 100 -6.90 -30.42 32.59
C LEU A 100 -5.93 -30.46 33.78
N LYS A 101 -5.63 -29.31 34.39
CA LYS A 101 -4.81 -29.23 35.61
C LYS A 101 -5.45 -29.98 36.78
N GLN A 102 -6.77 -29.93 36.93
CA GLN A 102 -7.47 -30.68 37.98
C GLN A 102 -7.39 -32.19 37.73
N LYS A 103 -7.57 -32.65 36.48
CA LYS A 103 -7.42 -34.07 36.12
C LYS A 103 -6.01 -34.60 36.40
N LEU A 104 -4.98 -33.79 36.19
CA LEU A 104 -3.59 -34.15 36.47
C LEU A 104 -3.24 -34.20 37.97
N LYS A 105 -4.03 -33.55 38.84
CA LYS A 105 -3.84 -33.58 40.30
C LYS A 105 -4.46 -34.80 40.98
N GLN A 106 -5.28 -35.59 40.29
CA GLN A 106 -5.79 -36.83 40.87
C GLN A 106 -4.68 -37.89 40.91
N PRO A 107 -4.41 -38.51 42.08
CA PRO A 107 -3.47 -39.63 42.15
C PRO A 107 -3.94 -40.74 41.22
N ASN A 108 -3.03 -41.26 40.42
CA ASN A 108 -3.28 -42.36 39.50
C ASN A 108 -3.40 -43.68 40.31
N ASP A 109 -4.47 -43.83 41.09
CA ASP A 109 -4.78 -45.04 41.84
C ASP A 109 -5.34 -46.10 40.89
N LYS A 110 -4.42 -46.78 40.20
CA LYS A 110 -4.45 -48.19 39.78
C LYS A 110 -3.48 -48.39 38.60
N ILE A 111 -2.24 -48.74 38.92
CA ILE A 111 -1.37 -49.44 37.96
C ILE A 111 -1.00 -50.79 38.58
N ASN A 112 -1.79 -51.80 38.21
CA ASN A 112 -1.38 -53.20 38.31
C ASN A 112 -0.36 -53.44 37.20
N ILE A 113 0.86 -53.82 37.59
CA ILE A 113 1.97 -54.06 36.67
C ILE A 113 1.65 -55.33 35.86
N VAL A 114 1.30 -55.15 34.58
CA VAL A 114 1.37 -56.23 33.57
C VAL A 114 2.32 -55.78 32.46
N LYS A 115 3.18 -56.73 32.09
CA LYS A 115 4.40 -56.65 31.27
C LYS A 115 4.29 -55.81 29.97
N PRO A 116 5.42 -55.24 29.49
CA PRO A 116 5.42 -54.37 28.32
C PRO A 116 5.24 -55.18 27.03
N VAL A 117 4.11 -54.95 26.35
CA VAL A 117 3.96 -55.26 24.92
C VAL A 117 4.53 -54.07 24.14
N SER A 118 5.55 -54.35 23.34
CA SER A 118 6.18 -53.40 22.41
C SER A 118 5.21 -53.01 21.28
N LEU A 119 4.84 -51.73 21.23
CA LEU A 119 4.25 -51.04 20.08
C LEU A 119 5.05 -49.76 19.77
N PRO A 120 5.08 -49.30 18.51
CA PRO A 120 6.20 -48.57 17.94
C PRO A 120 6.41 -47.21 18.59
N SER A 121 7.64 -47.00 19.02
CA SER A 121 8.19 -45.79 19.61
C SER A 121 8.07 -44.59 18.67
N LYS A 122 6.97 -43.85 18.78
CA LYS A 122 7.02 -42.39 18.54
C LYS A 122 7.69 -41.78 19.76
N LYS A 123 9.01 -41.63 19.70
CA LYS A 123 9.75 -40.78 20.63
C LYS A 123 9.14 -39.38 20.54
N GLN A 124 8.25 -39.06 21.47
CA GLN A 124 8.03 -37.68 21.89
C GLN A 124 9.34 -37.22 22.51
N SER A 125 10.19 -36.61 21.67
CA SER A 125 11.30 -35.80 22.15
C SER A 125 10.70 -34.51 22.69
N ILE A 126 10.80 -34.36 24.00
CA ILE A 126 10.63 -33.10 24.71
C ILE A 126 11.62 -32.09 24.08
N ASN A 127 11.13 -30.86 23.80
CA ASN A 127 11.75 -29.75 23.05
C ASN A 127 11.56 -29.70 21.52
N SER A 128 10.31 -29.67 21.04
CA SER A 128 10.02 -29.27 19.64
C SER A 128 9.43 -27.86 19.59
N ALA A 129 10.30 -26.84 19.72
CA ALA A 129 9.97 -25.52 19.17
C ALA A 129 9.61 -25.72 17.69
N THR A 130 8.40 -25.37 17.30
CA THR A 130 7.94 -25.47 15.92
C THR A 130 8.84 -24.63 15.02
N GLU A 131 8.93 -24.94 13.73
CA GLU A 131 9.71 -24.14 12.77
C GLU A 131 9.39 -22.64 12.88
N LEU A 132 8.11 -22.35 13.10
CA LEU A 132 7.58 -21.02 13.34
C LEU A 132 8.20 -20.35 14.57
N ASP A 133 8.37 -21.07 15.68
CA ASP A 133 9.00 -20.52 16.90
C ASP A 133 10.45 -20.09 16.65
N ARG A 134 11.13 -20.72 15.69
CA ARG A 134 12.50 -20.40 15.29
C ARG A 134 12.62 -19.29 14.25
N GLY A 135 11.49 -18.74 13.80
CA GLY A 135 11.47 -17.61 12.86
C GLY A 135 11.61 -18.03 11.40
N VAL A 136 11.41 -19.31 11.09
CA VAL A 136 11.50 -19.85 9.73
C VAL A 136 10.19 -20.55 9.33
N TRP A 137 9.99 -20.73 8.04
CA TRP A 137 8.83 -21.42 7.48
C TRP A 137 9.20 -22.11 6.16
N THR A 138 8.87 -23.39 6.03
CA THR A 138 9.05 -24.15 4.81
C THR A 138 7.76 -24.19 4.02
N ASP A 139 7.81 -23.68 2.79
CA ASP A 139 6.71 -23.76 1.83
C ASP A 139 6.66 -25.17 1.24
N GLU A 140 5.66 -25.94 1.67
CA GLU A 140 5.43 -27.33 1.23
C GLU A 140 5.28 -27.47 -0.30
N LYS A 141 4.85 -26.41 -1.00
CA LYS A 141 4.65 -26.46 -2.46
C LYS A 141 5.96 -26.35 -3.24
N THR A 142 6.91 -25.58 -2.71
CA THR A 142 8.17 -25.27 -3.40
C THR A 142 9.38 -25.96 -2.79
N GLY A 143 9.27 -26.47 -1.56
CA GLY A 143 10.40 -26.98 -0.79
C GLY A 143 11.38 -25.88 -0.36
N LEU A 144 10.99 -24.61 -0.48
CA LEU A 144 11.82 -23.48 -0.08
C LEU A 144 11.55 -23.13 1.38
N MET A 145 12.60 -22.85 2.12
CA MET A 145 12.51 -22.32 3.48
C MET A 145 12.73 -20.81 3.45
N TRP A 146 11.81 -20.09 4.06
CA TRP A 146 11.77 -18.64 4.14
C TRP A 146 12.01 -18.18 5.57
N ALA A 147 12.76 -17.09 5.73
CA ALA A 147 12.74 -16.35 6.98
C ALA A 147 11.38 -15.66 7.13
N ARG A 148 10.78 -15.75 8.32
CA ARG A 148 9.53 -15.07 8.64
C ARG A 148 9.69 -13.54 8.66
N ILE A 149 10.92 -13.07 8.89
CA ILE A 149 11.31 -11.66 8.95
C ILE A 149 12.00 -11.19 7.66
N SER A 150 11.99 -9.89 7.45
CA SER A 150 12.75 -9.20 6.40
C SER A 150 14.09 -8.68 6.95
N ILE A 151 15.05 -8.38 6.07
CA ILE A 151 16.30 -7.75 6.49
C ILE A 151 16.04 -6.43 7.24
N GLY A 152 16.72 -6.25 8.37
CA GLY A 152 16.55 -5.12 9.29
C GLY A 152 15.62 -5.41 10.47
N GLN A 153 14.69 -6.37 10.32
CA GLN A 153 13.90 -6.91 11.42
C GLN A 153 14.71 -7.95 12.20
N GLU A 154 14.26 -8.26 13.41
CA GLU A 154 14.87 -9.25 14.30
C GLU A 154 13.80 -10.20 14.83
N TRP A 155 14.13 -11.50 14.91
CA TRP A 155 13.24 -12.52 15.46
C TRP A 155 13.63 -12.81 16.90
N LYS A 156 12.71 -12.54 17.84
CA LYS A 156 12.96 -12.76 19.27
C LYS A 156 11.68 -13.19 19.98
N ASP A 157 11.77 -14.26 20.77
CA ASP A 157 10.66 -14.80 21.60
C ASP A 157 9.35 -14.99 20.82
N GLY A 158 9.44 -15.54 19.60
CA GLY A 158 8.28 -15.79 18.73
C GLY A 158 7.68 -14.54 18.09
N LYS A 159 8.36 -13.39 18.17
CA LYS A 159 7.90 -12.10 17.64
C LYS A 159 8.92 -11.51 16.68
N CYS A 160 8.39 -10.87 15.63
CA CYS A 160 9.16 -9.95 14.81
C CYS A 160 9.24 -8.60 15.54
N ILE A 161 10.47 -8.11 15.75
CA ILE A 161 10.75 -6.79 16.34
C ILE A 161 11.61 -5.97 15.37
N ARG A 162 11.71 -4.66 15.64
CA ARG A 162 12.37 -3.66 14.78
C ARG A 162 11.68 -3.49 13.41
N ASN A 163 12.17 -2.51 12.66
CA ASN A 163 11.66 -2.16 11.34
C ASN A 163 12.52 -2.79 10.26
N ALA A 164 11.89 -3.20 9.17
CA ALA A 164 12.62 -3.63 7.98
C ALA A 164 13.44 -2.46 7.41
N ARG A 165 14.59 -2.79 6.84
CA ARG A 165 15.51 -1.82 6.23
C ARG A 165 15.47 -1.96 4.72
N ARG A 166 15.39 -0.83 4.02
CA ARG A 166 15.59 -0.77 2.57
C ARG A 166 17.08 -0.68 2.26
N LEU A 167 17.51 -1.42 1.26
CA LEU A 167 18.91 -1.54 0.83
C LEU A 167 18.98 -1.43 -0.69
N ASN A 168 20.10 -0.91 -1.19
CA ASN A 168 20.44 -1.10 -2.59
C ASN A 168 20.63 -2.60 -2.90
N TRP A 169 20.59 -2.97 -4.18
CA TRP A 169 20.54 -4.37 -4.59
C TRP A 169 21.76 -5.18 -4.10
N GLU A 170 22.96 -4.60 -4.20
CA GLU A 170 24.19 -5.24 -3.73
C GLU A 170 24.21 -5.40 -2.20
N GLY A 171 23.77 -4.36 -1.48
CA GLY A 171 23.63 -4.39 -0.03
C GLY A 171 22.61 -5.41 0.43
N ALA A 172 21.48 -5.55 -0.28
CA ALA A 172 20.46 -6.56 -0.02
C ALA A 172 21.02 -7.98 -0.20
N LYS A 173 21.71 -8.23 -1.32
CA LYS A 173 22.32 -9.53 -1.61
C LYS A 173 23.33 -9.92 -0.53
N LYS A 174 24.25 -9.01 -0.19
CA LYS A 174 25.25 -9.23 0.86
C LYS A 174 24.60 -9.42 2.23
N ALA A 175 23.61 -8.60 2.58
CA ALA A 175 22.92 -8.71 3.86
C ALA A 175 22.19 -10.05 4.03
N CYS A 176 21.65 -10.63 2.94
CA CYS A 176 21.10 -11.98 2.98
C CYS A 176 22.18 -13.05 3.22
N GLN A 177 23.31 -12.96 2.51
CA GLN A 177 24.42 -13.92 2.63
C GLN A 177 25.09 -13.91 4.01
N ASP A 178 25.19 -12.73 4.63
CA ASP A 178 25.79 -12.57 5.96
C ASP A 178 24.81 -12.92 7.10
N PHE A 179 23.52 -13.15 6.78
CA PHE A 179 22.48 -13.34 7.78
C PHE A 179 22.55 -14.72 8.43
N LYS A 180 22.25 -14.78 9.73
CA LYS A 180 22.17 -16.03 10.48
C LYS A 180 20.86 -16.10 11.25
N LEU A 181 20.11 -17.17 11.06
CA LEU A 181 18.83 -17.38 11.74
C LEU A 181 18.57 -18.87 11.92
N SER A 182 18.11 -19.26 13.11
CA SER A 182 17.76 -20.66 13.42
C SER A 182 18.89 -21.67 13.11
N ASN A 183 20.15 -21.27 13.32
CA ASN A 183 21.36 -22.05 12.99
C ASN A 183 21.60 -22.30 11.48
N TYR A 184 20.95 -21.52 10.61
CA TYR A 184 21.23 -21.50 9.18
C TYR A 184 22.00 -20.23 8.81
N ASP A 185 23.01 -20.38 7.95
CA ASP A 185 23.88 -19.34 7.41
C ASP A 185 23.99 -19.38 5.87
N ASP A 186 23.20 -20.22 5.22
CA ASP A 186 23.08 -20.39 3.76
C ASP A 186 21.92 -19.58 3.16
N TRP A 187 21.58 -18.47 3.81
CA TRP A 187 20.51 -17.58 3.35
C TRP A 187 20.93 -16.82 2.10
N ARG A 188 19.99 -16.65 1.16
CA ARG A 188 20.22 -15.87 -0.06
C ARG A 188 19.03 -14.99 -0.40
N LEU A 189 19.28 -14.07 -1.31
CA LEU A 189 18.24 -13.28 -1.95
C LEU A 189 17.43 -14.19 -2.91
N PRO A 190 16.10 -14.11 -2.94
CA PRO A 190 15.28 -14.96 -3.78
C PRO A 190 15.33 -14.57 -5.25
N THR A 191 15.17 -15.55 -6.13
CA THR A 191 14.94 -15.32 -7.56
C THR A 191 13.53 -14.78 -7.80
N ILE A 192 13.28 -14.20 -8.99
CA ILE A 192 12.00 -13.55 -9.27
C ILE A 192 10.87 -14.58 -9.32
N ASN A 193 11.17 -15.81 -9.75
CA ASN A 193 10.21 -16.90 -9.79
C ASN A 193 9.84 -17.36 -8.38
N GLU A 194 10.81 -17.40 -7.45
CA GLU A 194 10.55 -17.74 -6.04
C GLU A 194 9.73 -16.65 -5.35
N LEU A 195 10.04 -15.37 -5.54
CA LEU A 195 9.20 -14.30 -4.98
C LEU A 195 7.77 -14.32 -5.53
N ARG A 196 7.60 -14.67 -6.80
CA ARG A 196 6.27 -14.78 -7.42
C ARG A 196 5.43 -15.90 -6.82
N THR A 197 6.01 -16.93 -6.19
CA THR A 197 5.20 -17.96 -5.52
C THR A 197 4.52 -17.42 -4.27
N LEU A 198 5.15 -16.42 -3.61
CA LEU A 198 4.59 -15.68 -2.48
C LEU A 198 3.64 -14.55 -2.91
N MET A 199 3.56 -14.22 -4.20
CA MET A 199 2.78 -13.08 -4.68
C MET A 199 1.33 -13.47 -4.95
N ILE A 200 0.38 -12.62 -4.56
CA ILE A 200 -1.01 -12.73 -4.98
C ILE A 200 -1.25 -11.71 -6.11
N LYS A 201 -1.53 -12.18 -7.32
CA LYS A 201 -1.68 -11.30 -8.49
C LYS A 201 -2.77 -10.24 -8.25
N SER A 202 -2.40 -8.97 -8.44
CA SER A 202 -3.31 -7.80 -8.31
C SER A 202 -3.99 -7.69 -6.94
N LYS A 203 -3.35 -8.20 -5.89
CA LYS A 203 -3.84 -8.11 -4.51
C LYS A 203 -2.69 -7.85 -3.56
N THR A 204 -3.03 -7.16 -2.48
CA THR A 204 -2.14 -6.94 -1.35
C THR A 204 -1.99 -8.22 -0.53
N GLY A 205 -0.76 -8.59 -0.17
CA GLY A 205 -0.51 -9.73 0.72
C GLY A 205 0.53 -10.73 0.24
N PHE A 206 0.91 -11.63 1.14
CA PHE A 206 1.66 -12.84 0.84
C PHE A 206 0.72 -14.02 0.61
N ASN A 207 1.02 -14.84 -0.38
CA ASN A 207 0.42 -16.15 -0.64
C ASN A 207 1.00 -17.21 0.32
N SER A 208 0.93 -16.93 1.62
CA SER A 208 1.32 -17.83 2.71
C SER A 208 0.19 -17.93 3.72
N PRO A 209 0.16 -18.94 4.60
CA PRO A 209 -0.81 -18.98 5.69
C PRO A 209 -0.72 -17.71 6.57
N GLU A 210 -1.83 -17.38 7.24
CA GLU A 210 -1.91 -16.15 8.04
C GLU A 210 -0.80 -16.11 9.10
N ARG A 211 -0.17 -14.93 9.28
CA ARG A 211 0.87 -14.66 10.28
C ARG A 211 2.15 -15.50 10.14
N VAL A 212 2.34 -16.20 9.03
CA VAL A 212 3.58 -16.95 8.78
C VAL A 212 4.70 -15.98 8.41
N LEU A 213 4.52 -15.18 7.36
CA LEU A 213 5.47 -14.14 6.97
C LEU A 213 5.05 -12.79 7.53
N PHE A 214 5.97 -12.10 8.21
CA PHE A 214 5.72 -10.77 8.77
C PHE A 214 5.95 -9.70 7.71
N SER A 215 5.02 -8.75 7.68
CA SER A 215 5.07 -7.56 6.84
C SER A 215 6.01 -6.51 7.44
N ILE A 216 6.30 -5.44 6.70
CA ILE A 216 7.20 -4.36 7.16
C ILE A 216 6.54 -3.45 8.20
N GLY A 217 5.20 -3.40 8.19
CA GLY A 217 4.37 -2.60 9.08
C GLY A 217 2.91 -3.07 9.03
N HIS A 218 2.02 -2.39 9.76
CA HIS A 218 0.60 -2.73 9.79
C HIS A 218 -0.05 -2.42 8.42
N ASN A 219 -0.52 -3.45 7.70
CA ASN A 219 -1.02 -3.37 6.32
C ASN A 219 0.00 -2.85 5.28
N GLU A 220 1.29 -2.83 5.61
CA GLU A 220 2.36 -2.47 4.69
C GLU A 220 3.19 -3.71 4.38
N TRP A 221 3.15 -4.19 3.13
CA TRP A 221 3.79 -5.43 2.73
C TRP A 221 5.16 -5.16 2.14
N GLY A 222 5.26 -4.11 1.34
CA GLY A 222 6.50 -3.60 0.78
C GLY A 222 6.91 -4.25 -0.53
N GLU A 223 7.93 -3.67 -1.13
CA GLU A 223 8.55 -4.16 -2.35
C GLU A 223 9.90 -4.82 -2.06
N TYR A 224 10.12 -6.00 -2.64
CA TYR A 224 11.28 -6.84 -2.35
C TYR A 224 12.14 -7.08 -3.58
N TRP A 225 13.45 -6.94 -3.38
CA TRP A 225 14.46 -7.28 -4.37
C TRP A 225 14.47 -8.77 -4.70
N SER A 226 14.68 -9.05 -5.97
CA SER A 226 15.09 -10.35 -6.47
C SER A 226 16.58 -10.36 -6.84
N GLU A 227 17.23 -11.52 -6.73
CA GLU A 227 18.55 -11.76 -7.34
C GLU A 227 18.51 -11.73 -8.88
N THR A 228 17.35 -11.89 -9.51
CA THR A 228 17.24 -11.92 -10.97
C THR A 228 17.48 -10.54 -11.59
N LEU A 229 18.44 -10.48 -12.50
CA LEU A 229 18.87 -9.27 -13.21
C LEU A 229 18.07 -9.05 -14.50
N LEU A 230 17.97 -7.80 -14.95
CA LEU A 230 17.45 -7.45 -16.27
C LEU A 230 18.62 -7.18 -17.23
N GLY A 231 18.66 -7.90 -18.36
CA GLY A 231 19.47 -7.65 -19.56
C GLY A 231 20.86 -7.04 -19.34
N ASN A 232 20.91 -5.72 -19.21
CA ASN A 232 22.12 -4.90 -19.09
C ASN A 232 22.79 -4.92 -17.70
N ASN A 233 22.28 -5.69 -16.73
CA ASN A 233 22.82 -5.82 -15.37
C ASN A 233 22.84 -4.50 -14.57
N ILE A 234 22.17 -3.45 -15.04
CA ILE A 234 22.01 -2.17 -14.32
C ILE A 234 20.77 -2.22 -13.43
N SER A 235 19.78 -3.01 -13.84
CA SER A 235 18.52 -3.17 -13.12
C SER A 235 18.32 -4.60 -12.63
N ALA A 236 17.58 -4.74 -11.53
CA ALA A 236 17.14 -6.01 -10.99
C ALA A 236 15.62 -6.04 -10.88
N TRP A 237 15.07 -7.26 -10.89
CA TRP A 237 13.65 -7.47 -10.69
C TRP A 237 13.26 -7.29 -9.21
N SER A 238 12.03 -6.87 -8.99
CA SER A 238 11.40 -6.80 -7.68
C SER A 238 9.94 -7.26 -7.75
N VAL A 239 9.37 -7.54 -6.58
CA VAL A 239 7.94 -7.79 -6.41
C VAL A 239 7.40 -6.84 -5.36
N ASP A 240 6.40 -6.06 -5.74
CA ASP A 240 5.62 -5.24 -4.81
C ASP A 240 4.43 -6.06 -4.29
N PHE A 241 4.47 -6.41 -3.00
CA PHE A 241 3.40 -7.15 -2.34
C PHE A 241 2.26 -6.25 -1.86
N ASN A 242 2.38 -4.93 -1.99
CA ASN A 242 1.25 -4.03 -1.79
C ASN A 242 0.27 -4.13 -2.97
N THR A 243 0.78 -4.29 -4.20
CA THR A 243 -0.03 -4.32 -5.43
C THR A 243 -0.10 -5.70 -6.09
N GLY A 244 0.83 -6.60 -5.79
CA GLY A 244 0.92 -7.93 -6.41
C GLY A 244 1.44 -7.87 -7.85
N VAL A 245 2.41 -6.97 -8.10
CA VAL A 245 3.01 -6.71 -9.42
C VAL A 245 4.55 -6.85 -9.33
N SER A 246 5.17 -7.30 -10.42
CA SER A 246 6.63 -7.31 -10.54
C SER A 246 7.13 -6.09 -11.31
N TYR A 247 8.23 -5.50 -10.86
CA TYR A 247 8.85 -4.34 -11.47
C TYR A 247 10.33 -4.60 -11.71
N THR A 248 10.98 -3.64 -12.37
CA THR A 248 12.43 -3.59 -12.54
C THR A 248 12.93 -2.23 -12.13
N TYR A 249 13.92 -2.20 -11.26
CA TYR A 249 14.51 -0.97 -10.74
C TYR A 249 16.02 -0.97 -10.92
N ASN A 250 16.59 0.23 -11.02
CA ASN A 250 18.03 0.41 -10.97
C ASN A 250 18.56 -0.14 -9.64
N LYS A 251 19.72 -0.82 -9.66
CA LYS A 251 20.33 -1.42 -8.47
C LYS A 251 20.67 -0.44 -7.34
N GLU A 252 20.81 0.85 -7.65
CA GLU A 252 21.04 1.91 -6.66
C GLU A 252 19.76 2.30 -5.89
N GLU A 253 18.58 1.90 -6.38
CA GLU A 253 17.32 2.10 -5.66
C GLU A 253 17.25 1.27 -4.38
N HIS A 254 16.37 1.65 -3.46
CA HIS A 254 16.30 1.03 -2.14
C HIS A 254 14.99 0.27 -1.93
N ASN A 255 15.05 -1.06 -1.98
CA ASN A 255 13.92 -1.96 -1.70
C ASN A 255 14.22 -2.90 -0.52
N TYR A 256 13.21 -3.62 -0.05
CA TYR A 256 13.37 -4.60 1.02
C TYR A 256 13.98 -5.89 0.51
N ALA A 257 14.46 -6.71 1.44
CA ALA A 257 15.00 -8.03 1.15
C ALA A 257 14.40 -9.05 2.11
N ARG A 258 14.02 -10.20 1.57
CA ARG A 258 13.58 -11.37 2.33
C ARG A 258 14.55 -12.50 2.05
N LEU A 259 14.74 -13.35 3.05
CA LEU A 259 15.69 -14.45 2.95
C LEU A 259 14.98 -15.72 2.54
N VAL A 260 15.60 -16.44 1.60
CA VAL A 260 15.21 -17.77 1.19
C VAL A 260 16.41 -18.70 1.23
N ARG A 261 16.17 -19.98 1.47
CA ARG A 261 17.12 -21.07 1.32
C ARG A 261 16.40 -22.32 0.81
N THR A 262 17.16 -23.31 0.35
CA THR A 262 16.62 -24.62 -0.01
C THR A 262 16.40 -25.44 1.26
N ALA A 263 15.23 -26.07 1.43
CA ALA A 263 15.01 -27.01 2.53
C ALA A 263 15.66 -28.36 2.19
N PHE A 264 16.36 -28.96 3.14
CA PHE A 264 16.99 -30.28 3.03
C PHE A 264 16.26 -31.28 3.91
#